data_AF-A0A6N9VA71-F1
#
_entry.id   AF-A0A6N9VA71-F1
#
_cell.length_a   1.000
_cell.length_b   1.000
_cell.length_c   1.000
_cell.angle_alpha   90.00
_cell.angle_beta   90.00
_cell.angle_gamma   90.00
#
_symmetry.space_group_name_H-M   'P 1'
#
loop_
_entity.id
_entity.type
_entity.pdbx_description
1 polymer ?
#
loop_
_entity_poly.entity_id
_entity_poly.type
_entity_poly.pdbx_seq_one_letter_code
_entity_poly.pdbx_strand_id
1 'polypeptide(L)' 'ARAEPSAGHYRLDAVRAHLLERAGEREAARAAYRAAADGTLSEPEARYLRARAERLGP' A
#
# COMPACT_ATOMS: atom_id res chain seq x y z
N ALA A 1 -21.40 -4.06 -2.36
CA ALA A 1 -20.87 -3.60 -3.66
C ALA A 1 -19.41 -4.04 -3.73
N ARG A 2 -19.01 -4.88 -4.69
CA ARG A 2 -17.58 -5.11 -4.93
C ARG A 2 -17.06 -3.81 -5.54
N ALA A 3 -16.22 -3.09 -4.80
CA ALA A 3 -15.51 -1.96 -5.37
C ALA A 3 -14.71 -2.50 -6.56
N GLU A 4 -14.98 -2.00 -7.76
CA GLU A 4 -14.12 -2.27 -8.90
C GLU A 4 -12.70 -1.81 -8.51
N PRO A 5 -11.68 -2.68 -8.63
CA PRO A 5 -10.32 -2.29 -8.30
C PRO A 5 -9.86 -1.30 -9.36
N SER A 6 -10.07 -0.04 -9.05
CA SER A 6 -9.58 1.11 -9.80
C SER A 6 -8.05 1.04 -9.82
N ALA A 7 -7.49 0.47 -10.88
CA ALA A 7 -6.07 0.22 -11.03
C ALA A 7 -5.18 1.49 -10.90
N GLY A 8 -5.80 2.68 -10.93
CA GLY A 8 -5.13 3.96 -10.66
C GLY A 8 -4.95 4.25 -9.16
N HIS A 9 -5.94 3.92 -8.31
CA HIS A 9 -5.89 4.30 -6.90
C HIS A 9 -4.85 3.52 -6.10
N TYR A 10 -4.77 2.19 -6.29
CA TYR A 10 -3.79 1.38 -5.56
C TYR A 10 -2.34 1.76 -5.91
N ARG A 11 -2.08 2.14 -7.17
CA ARG A 11 -0.74 2.61 -7.59
C ARG A 11 -0.39 3.95 -6.95
N LEU A 12 -1.36 4.87 -6.85
CA LEU A 12 -1.17 6.12 -6.10
C LEU A 12 -0.90 5.86 -4.62
N ASP A 13 -1.62 4.91 -4.01
CA ASP A 13 -1.38 4.52 -2.62
C ASP A 13 0.01 3.90 -2.43
N ALA A 14 0.49 3.08 -3.37
CA ALA A 14 1.85 2.52 -3.32
C ALA A 14 2.94 3.61 -3.39
N VAL A 15 2.77 4.60 -4.29
CA VAL A 15 3.70 5.73 -4.40
C VAL A 15 3.64 6.59 -3.13
N ARG A 16 2.44 6.93 -2.65
CA ARG A 16 2.24 7.68 -1.40
C ARG A 16 2.91 6.97 -0.23
N ALA A 17 2.71 5.65 -0.11
CA ALA A 17 3.33 4.84 0.93
C ALA A 17 4.86 4.94 0.91
N HIS A 18 5.46 4.85 -0.29
CA HIS A 18 6.90 4.98 -0.45
C HIS A 18 7.41 6.37 -0.05
N LEU A 19 6.72 7.44 -0.44
CA LEU A 19 7.12 8.81 -0.10
C LEU A 19 7.00 9.09 1.40
N LEU A 20 5.92 8.63 2.04
CA LEU A 20 5.73 8.77 3.48
C LEU A 20 6.79 7.99 4.26
N GLU A 21 7.13 6.79 3.82
CA GLU A 21 8.22 6.01 4.43
C GLU A 21 9.56 6.77 4.35
N ARG A 22 9.86 7.35 3.19
CA ARG A 22 11.06 8.17 2.98
C ARG A 22 11.06 9.44 3.83
N ALA A 23 9.89 9.98 4.14
CA ALA A 23 9.72 11.14 5.02
C ALA A 23 9.78 10.77 6.52
N GLY A 24 9.78 9.48 6.88
CA GLY A 24 9.75 9.02 8.27
C GLY A 24 8.34 8.89 8.85
N GLU A 25 7.30 9.13 8.06
CA GLU A 25 5.88 9.04 8.45
C GLU A 25 5.40 7.57 8.44
N ARG A 26 5.91 6.77 9.37
CA ARG A 26 5.79 5.29 9.37
C ARG A 26 4.35 4.80 9.40
N GLU A 27 3.49 5.37 10.26
CA GLU A 27 2.09 4.95 10.36
C GLU A 27 1.29 5.28 9.10
N ALA A 28 1.49 6.47 8.55
CA ALA A 28 0.83 6.89 7.32
C ALA A 28 1.31 6.05 6.12
N ALA A 29 2.61 5.74 6.06
CA ALA A 29 3.18 4.86 5.05
C ALA A 29 2.60 3.44 5.13
N ARG A 30 2.46 2.90 6.34
CA ARG A 30 1.87 1.58 6.59
C ARG A 30 0.41 1.51 6.14
N ALA A 31 -0.39 2.51 6.47
CA ALA A 31 -1.78 2.58 6.03
C ALA A 31 -1.89 2.61 4.49
N ALA A 32 -1.06 3.40 3.83
CA ALA A 32 -1.04 3.50 2.38
C ALA A 32 -0.56 2.19 1.70
N TYR A 33 0.44 1.50 2.26
CA TYR A 33 0.85 0.18 1.74
C TYR A 33 -0.27 -0.86 1.86
N ARG A 34 -1.06 -0.85 2.94
CA ARG A 34 -2.21 -1.75 3.10
C ARG A 34 -3.31 -1.44 2.07
N ALA A 35 -3.68 -0.18 1.92
CA ALA A 35 -4.65 0.25 0.91
C ALA A 35 -4.21 -0.16 -0.52
N ALA A 36 -2.93 0.00 -0.84
CA ALA A 36 -2.37 -0.46 -2.11
C ALA A 36 -2.45 -1.99 -2.27
N ALA A 37 -2.16 -2.74 -1.21
CA ALA A 37 -2.22 -4.21 -1.23
C ALA A 37 -3.65 -4.74 -1.42
N ASP A 38 -4.64 -4.05 -0.88
CA ASP A 38 -6.05 -4.44 -0.99
C ASP A 38 -6.65 -4.04 -2.36
N GLY A 39 -6.04 -3.05 -3.04
CA GLY A 39 -6.50 -2.55 -4.34
C GLY A 39 -5.83 -3.18 -5.57
N THR A 40 -4.69 -3.87 -5.42
CA THR A 40 -4.05 -4.56 -6.55
C THR A 40 -4.74 -5.89 -6.86
N LEU A 41 -4.79 -6.25 -8.15
CA LEU A 41 -5.25 -7.57 -8.63
C LEU A 41 -4.10 -8.60 -8.70
N SER A 42 -2.86 -8.19 -8.44
CA SER A 42 -1.67 -9.05 -8.51
C SER A 42 -1.31 -9.58 -7.13
N GLU A 43 -1.48 -10.89 -6.91
CA GLU A 43 -1.14 -11.54 -5.64
C GLU A 43 0.36 -11.36 -5.25
N PRO A 44 1.34 -11.50 -6.16
CA PRO A 44 2.74 -11.21 -5.82
C PRO A 44 2.96 -9.76 -5.37
N GLU A 45 2.27 -8.80 -5.97
CA GLU A 45 2.36 -7.38 -5.61
C GLU A 45 1.70 -7.12 -4.25
N ALA A 46 0.52 -7.68 -4.00
CA ALA A 46 -0.17 -7.56 -2.72
C ALA A 46 0.70 -8.08 -1.57
N ARG A 47 1.35 -9.24 -1.75
CA ARG A 47 2.30 -9.80 -0.76
C ARG A 47 3.49 -8.89 -0.52
N TYR A 48 4.08 -8.29 -1.56
CA TYR A 48 5.16 -7.32 -1.40
C TYR A 48 4.72 -6.09 -0.60
N LEU A 49 3.56 -5.53 -0.93
CA LEU A 49 3.02 -4.34 -0.26
C LEU A 49 2.68 -4.61 1.21
N ARG A 50 2.09 -5.78 1.53
CA ARG A 50 1.85 -6.21 2.92
C ARG A 50 3.16 -6.38 3.69
N ALA A 51 4.16 -7.03 3.10
CA ALA A 51 5.47 -7.18 3.74
C ALA A 51 6.16 -5.82 3.99
N ARG A 52 5.99 -4.84 3.09
CA ARG A 52 6.46 -3.47 3.31
C ARG A 52 5.73 -2.81 4.49
N ALA A 53 4.41 -2.95 4.58
CA ALA A 53 3.62 -2.45 5.70
C ALA A 53 4.04 -3.07 7.04
N GLU A 54 4.27 -4.38 7.09
CA GLU A 54 4.68 -5.10 8.29
C GLU A 54 6.03 -4.64 8.84
N ARG A 55 6.99 -4.34 7.95
CA ARG A 55 8.32 -3.83 8.33
C ARG A 55 8.29 -2.46 9.02
N LEU A 56 7.19 -1.70 8.87
CA LEU A 56 7.07 -0.37 9.46
C LEU A 56 6.70 -0.41 10.95
N GLY A 57 6.16 -1.52 11.44
CA GLY A 57 5.77 -1.72 12.84
C GLY A 57 4.24 -1.68 13.05
N PRO A 58 3.77 -1.94 14.29
CA PRO A 58 2.39 -1.74 14.69
C PRO A 58 2.01 -0.28 14.89
#